data_AF-A0ABD1URN8-F1
#
_entry.id   AF-A0ABD1URN8-F1
#
_cell.length_a   1.000
_cell.length_b   1.000
_cell.length_c   1.000
_cell.angle_alpha   90.00
_cell.angle_beta   90.00
_cell.angle_gamma   90.00
#
_symmetry.space_group_name_H-M   'P 1'
#
loop_
_entity.id
_entity.type
_entity.pdbx_description
1 polymer ?
#
loop_
_entity_poly.entity_id
_entity_poly.type
_entity_poly.pdbx_seq_one_letter_code
_entity_poly.pdbx_strand_id
1 'polypeptide(L)'
;MDSSAIYTLLILIPIFFLNPTLSLEHPEELINGIHLGPINDGPLSSPPESRTSAFPPSPTLNFPPLVPALFVLGDSTVDCGTNNFLGTLARADRLPYGRDFDTHHPTGRFCNGRIPVDYLALRLGLPFVPTYLGQMGSIEDMIQGLNYASAGAGIIFSSGSELGQHISLVQQIQQVMDTFQQFIMSMGEDEAYDLVSKSIFYISIGTNDYIHYYLRNVSSVQSLYLPWSFNQFLAHTLKLEIKNLYNANVRNVVVMGLAPIGCAPYYLWLHNRKNGQCVEMINNMVLEFNFAMRFTVEELTKELPDAKHNLL
;
A
#
# COMPACT_ATOMS: atom_id res chain seq x y z
N MET A 1 11.20 -19.06 -68.26
CA MET A 1 11.73 -20.32 -67.72
C MET A 1 10.95 -20.59 -66.44
N ASP A 2 10.03 -21.54 -66.52
CA ASP A 2 9.33 -22.12 -65.37
C ASP A 2 10.30 -22.83 -64.42
N SER A 3 10.01 -22.82 -63.13
CA SER A 3 9.55 -24.03 -62.41
C SER A 3 9.60 -23.84 -60.89
N SER A 4 8.71 -24.58 -60.22
CA SER A 4 8.81 -25.07 -58.85
C SER A 4 8.08 -24.31 -57.75
N ALA A 5 6.84 -24.77 -57.52
CA ALA A 5 6.08 -24.65 -56.29
C ALA A 5 6.79 -25.26 -55.07
N ILE A 6 6.62 -24.64 -53.90
CA ILE A 6 6.71 -25.31 -52.60
C ILE A 6 5.51 -24.86 -51.77
N TYR A 7 4.63 -25.82 -51.50
CA TYR A 7 3.51 -25.74 -50.56
C TYR A 7 4.05 -25.85 -49.12
N THR A 8 3.69 -24.91 -48.25
CA THR A 8 3.77 -25.12 -46.79
C THR A 8 2.41 -24.82 -46.17
N LEU A 9 1.75 -25.91 -45.79
CA LEU A 9 0.49 -25.98 -45.07
C LEU A 9 0.76 -25.67 -43.59
N LEU A 10 0.15 -24.63 -43.03
CA LEU A 10 0.09 -24.40 -41.59
C LEU A 10 -1.36 -24.23 -41.15
N ILE A 11 -1.72 -25.11 -40.22
CA ILE A 11 -3.06 -25.44 -39.74
C ILE A 11 -3.55 -24.32 -38.81
N LEU A 12 -4.70 -23.72 -39.13
CA LEU A 12 -5.47 -22.87 -38.23
C LEU A 12 -6.28 -23.75 -37.27
N ILE A 13 -5.93 -23.75 -35.99
CA ILE A 13 -6.79 -24.28 -34.91
C ILE A 13 -7.67 -23.13 -34.41
N PRO A 14 -9.01 -23.23 -34.48
CA PRO A 14 -9.89 -22.27 -33.84
C PRO A 14 -10.00 -22.61 -32.34
N ILE A 15 -9.42 -21.80 -31.47
CA ILE A 15 -9.68 -21.90 -30.04
C ILE A 15 -10.96 -21.11 -29.74
N PHE A 16 -11.94 -21.86 -29.23
CA PHE A 16 -13.27 -21.41 -28.85
C PHE A 16 -13.23 -20.22 -27.87
N PHE A 17 -14.08 -19.24 -28.16
CA PHE A 17 -14.46 -18.17 -27.25
C PHE A 17 -15.04 -18.75 -25.95
N LEU A 18 -14.37 -18.50 -24.82
CA LEU A 18 -14.97 -18.60 -23.50
C LEU A 18 -15.63 -17.26 -23.17
N ASN A 19 -16.95 -17.27 -23.09
CA ASN A 19 -17.77 -16.20 -22.52
C ASN A 19 -17.48 -16.04 -21.01
N PRO A 20 -17.27 -14.82 -20.51
CA PRO A 20 -17.57 -14.49 -19.14
C PRO A 20 -18.77 -13.54 -19.11
N THR A 21 -19.98 -14.11 -19.19
CA THR A 21 -21.19 -13.45 -18.69
C THR A 21 -21.41 -13.90 -17.25
N LEU A 22 -21.07 -13.04 -16.29
CA LEU A 22 -21.89 -12.78 -15.10
C LEU A 22 -21.30 -11.56 -14.35
N SER A 23 -21.68 -10.36 -14.77
CA SER A 23 -21.59 -9.17 -13.93
C SER A 23 -22.79 -9.15 -12.99
N LEU A 24 -22.55 -8.93 -11.69
CA LEU A 24 -23.60 -8.70 -10.69
C LEU A 24 -24.40 -7.44 -11.06
N GLU A 25 -25.73 -7.57 -11.08
CA GLU A 25 -26.67 -6.48 -11.33
C GLU A 25 -26.58 -5.41 -10.22
N HIS A 26 -26.67 -4.14 -10.63
CA HIS A 26 -26.67 -2.93 -9.79
C HIS A 26 -27.76 -2.95 -8.71
N PRO A 27 -27.62 -2.08 -7.68
CA PRO A 27 -28.76 -1.36 -7.15
C PRO A 27 -28.66 0.13 -7.52
N GLU A 28 -29.46 0.54 -8.51
CA GLU A 28 -29.83 1.93 -8.75
C GLU A 28 -30.77 2.41 -7.63
N GLU A 29 -30.22 2.91 -6.51
CA GLU A 29 -30.98 3.71 -5.54
C GLU A 29 -30.10 4.79 -4.89
N LEU A 30 -29.53 5.70 -5.69
CA LEU A 30 -28.79 6.85 -5.14
C LEU A 30 -29.07 8.18 -5.84
N ILE A 31 -30.23 8.29 -6.49
CA ILE A 31 -30.71 9.56 -7.04
C ILE A 31 -32.20 9.68 -6.71
N ASN A 32 -32.51 10.08 -5.47
CA ASN A 32 -33.71 10.86 -5.10
C ASN A 32 -33.67 11.15 -3.60
N GLY A 33 -33.10 12.29 -3.22
CA GLY A 33 -33.09 12.72 -1.82
C GLY A 33 -32.31 13.99 -1.49
N ILE A 34 -31.78 14.74 -2.47
CA ILE A 34 -31.13 16.02 -2.19
C ILE A 34 -32.18 17.13 -2.20
N HIS A 35 -32.80 17.38 -1.04
CA HIS A 35 -33.49 18.62 -0.76
C HIS A 35 -32.56 19.46 0.14
N LEU A 36 -31.87 20.44 -0.45
CA LEU A 36 -31.03 21.39 0.30
C LEU A 36 -31.95 22.44 0.95
N GLY A 37 -32.08 22.39 2.27
CA GLY A 37 -32.64 23.46 3.09
C GLY A 37 -31.54 24.41 3.61
N PRO A 38 -31.88 25.65 4.01
CA PRO A 38 -30.91 26.69 4.30
C PRO A 38 -30.15 26.44 5.61
N ILE A 39 -28.85 26.75 5.58
CA ILE A 39 -27.92 26.64 6.71
C ILE A 39 -28.19 27.78 7.69
N ASN A 40 -28.38 27.44 8.97
CA ASN A 40 -28.54 28.38 10.07
C ASN A 40 -27.31 28.26 10.98
N ASP A 41 -26.50 29.32 11.07
CA ASP A 41 -25.28 29.37 11.87
C ASP A 41 -25.60 29.55 13.36
N GLY A 42 -25.41 28.47 14.15
CA GLY A 42 -25.43 28.48 15.61
C GLY A 42 -24.00 28.46 16.20
N PRO A 43 -23.80 28.98 17.43
CA PRO A 43 -22.46 29.32 17.93
C PRO A 43 -21.63 28.09 18.32
N LEU A 44 -20.33 28.22 18.05
CA LEU A 44 -19.24 27.26 18.24
C LEU A 44 -19.14 26.79 19.71
N SER A 45 -19.49 25.53 19.97
CA SER A 45 -19.22 24.86 21.25
C SER A 45 -17.79 24.30 21.29
N SER A 46 -17.13 24.47 22.44
CA SER A 46 -15.78 24.03 22.81
C SER A 46 -15.47 22.55 22.50
N PRO A 47 -14.19 22.18 22.29
CA PRO A 47 -13.81 20.83 21.87
C PRO A 47 -14.02 19.81 23.01
N PRO A 48 -14.44 18.56 22.72
CA PRO A 48 -14.57 17.54 23.73
C PRO A 48 -13.20 16.95 24.11
N GLU A 49 -13.04 16.67 25.40
CA GLU A 49 -11.87 16.05 26.03
C GLU A 49 -11.50 14.71 25.38
N SER A 50 -10.19 14.43 25.33
CA SER A 50 -9.59 13.22 24.78
C SER A 50 -10.03 11.98 25.55
N ARG A 51 -10.99 11.22 25.01
CA ARG A 51 -11.21 9.84 25.41
C ARG A 51 -10.19 8.95 24.72
N THR A 52 -9.32 8.34 25.51
CA THR A 52 -8.45 7.24 25.10
C THR A 52 -9.28 6.14 24.43
N SER A 53 -9.15 6.00 23.12
CA SER A 53 -9.75 4.89 22.38
C SER A 53 -8.90 3.64 22.60
N ALA A 54 -9.18 2.90 23.68
CA ALA A 54 -8.68 1.54 23.80
C ALA A 54 -9.29 0.71 22.66
N PHE A 55 -8.44 0.20 21.77
CA PHE A 55 -8.86 -0.75 20.74
C PHE A 55 -9.46 -1.99 21.41
N PRO A 56 -10.61 -2.51 20.94
CA PRO A 56 -11.12 -3.79 21.44
C PRO A 56 -10.10 -4.90 21.13
N PRO A 57 -9.95 -5.91 22.01
CA PRO A 57 -9.01 -6.99 21.79
C PRO A 57 -9.37 -7.72 20.50
N SER A 58 -8.37 -7.90 19.62
CA SER A 58 -8.52 -8.69 18.41
C SER A 58 -8.96 -10.12 18.78
N PRO A 59 -9.80 -10.79 17.96
CA PRO A 59 -10.23 -12.15 18.23
C PRO A 59 -9.00 -13.06 18.35
N THR A 60 -8.84 -13.71 19.50
CA THR A 60 -7.72 -14.63 19.77
C THR A 60 -7.85 -15.86 18.87
N LEU A 61 -7.01 -15.93 17.82
CA LEU A 61 -6.86 -17.13 17.01
C LEU A 61 -6.12 -18.19 17.82
N ASN A 62 -6.74 -19.35 18.02
CA ASN A 62 -6.24 -20.49 18.81
C ASN A 62 -5.08 -21.28 18.16
N PHE A 63 -4.31 -20.66 17.26
CA PHE A 63 -3.16 -21.29 16.61
C PHE A 63 -1.89 -20.50 16.92
N PRO A 64 -0.74 -21.17 17.14
CA PRO A 64 0.52 -20.46 17.29
C PRO A 64 0.81 -19.65 16.01
N PRO A 65 1.30 -18.40 16.14
CA PRO A 65 1.66 -17.58 14.98
C PRO A 65 2.66 -18.29 14.06
N LEU A 66 2.47 -18.15 12.74
CA LEU A 66 3.36 -18.73 11.72
C LEU A 66 4.69 -17.99 11.63
N VAL A 67 4.68 -16.72 12.02
CA VAL A 67 5.86 -15.83 12.13
C VAL A 67 5.70 -15.00 13.40
N PRO A 68 6.80 -14.52 14.01
CA PRO A 68 6.72 -13.75 15.25
C PRO A 68 6.02 -12.39 15.09
N ALA A 69 6.27 -11.69 13.98
CA ALA A 69 5.70 -10.37 13.74
C ALA A 69 5.48 -10.05 12.26
N LEU A 70 4.58 -9.09 12.02
CA LEU A 70 4.31 -8.48 10.72
C LEU A 70 4.54 -6.97 10.78
N PHE A 71 5.56 -6.48 10.09
CA PHE A 71 5.84 -5.05 9.94
C PHE A 71 5.37 -4.57 8.57
N VAL A 72 4.69 -3.42 8.54
CA VAL A 72 4.02 -2.91 7.34
C VAL A 72 4.53 -1.51 7.02
N LEU A 73 5.02 -1.30 5.80
CA LEU A 73 5.41 -0.02 5.25
C LEU A 73 4.56 0.25 4.01
N GLY A 74 4.21 1.50 3.77
CA GLY A 74 3.43 1.82 2.59
C GLY A 74 2.68 3.13 2.60
N ASP A 75 1.68 3.18 1.73
CA ASP A 75 0.77 4.31 1.60
C ASP A 75 -0.65 3.98 2.11
N SER A 76 -1.65 4.72 1.63
CA SER A 76 -3.07 4.53 1.97
C SER A 76 -3.59 3.11 1.73
N THR A 77 -2.97 2.34 0.84
CA THR A 77 -3.35 0.96 0.54
C THR A 77 -3.17 0.01 1.74
N VAL A 78 -2.29 0.38 2.67
CA VAL A 78 -1.98 -0.39 3.87
C VAL A 78 -1.95 0.43 5.16
N ASP A 79 -2.28 1.73 5.12
CA ASP A 79 -2.43 2.57 6.31
C ASP A 79 -3.59 2.07 7.20
N CYS A 80 -3.29 1.79 8.47
CA CYS A 80 -4.26 1.36 9.46
C CYS A 80 -4.74 2.46 10.42
N GLY A 81 -4.39 3.72 10.14
CA GLY A 81 -4.84 4.91 10.88
C GLY A 81 -3.71 5.88 11.29
N THR A 82 -2.50 5.75 10.74
CA THR A 82 -1.35 6.63 11.01
C THR A 82 -1.71 8.08 10.73
N ASN A 83 -2.42 8.34 9.63
CA ASN A 83 -2.78 9.70 9.23
C ASN A 83 -3.78 10.39 10.18
N ASN A 84 -4.40 9.67 11.11
CA ASN A 84 -5.28 10.27 12.13
C ASN A 84 -4.49 11.17 13.09
N PHE A 85 -3.19 10.91 13.25
CA PHE A 85 -2.27 11.64 14.11
C PHE A 85 -1.60 12.83 13.40
N LEU A 86 -1.88 13.05 12.11
CA LEU A 86 -1.20 14.03 11.27
C LEU A 86 -2.13 15.17 10.85
N GLY A 87 -1.56 16.37 10.69
CA GLY A 87 -2.21 17.53 10.09
C GLY A 87 -2.24 17.40 8.57
N THR A 88 -3.24 16.66 8.06
CA THR A 88 -3.31 16.28 6.64
C THR A 88 -4.75 16.18 6.13
N LEU A 89 -4.92 16.38 4.83
CA LEU A 89 -6.17 16.14 4.10
C LEU A 89 -6.34 14.65 3.74
N ALA A 90 -5.26 13.88 3.74
CA ALA A 90 -5.28 12.44 3.49
C ALA A 90 -5.74 11.68 4.74
N ARG A 91 -7.04 11.74 5.06
CA ARG A 91 -7.64 11.08 6.23
C ARG A 91 -8.85 10.22 5.87
N ALA A 92 -8.96 9.08 6.55
CA ALA A 92 -10.05 8.11 6.39
C ALA A 92 -10.73 7.74 7.74
N ASP A 93 -10.65 8.63 8.73
CA ASP A 93 -11.29 8.51 10.05
C ASP A 93 -12.71 9.09 10.10
N ARG A 94 -13.44 8.98 8.98
CA ARG A 94 -14.81 9.49 8.83
C ARG A 94 -15.64 8.56 7.96
N LEU A 95 -16.96 8.68 8.03
CA LEU A 95 -17.83 7.97 7.10
C LEU A 95 -17.54 8.40 5.64
N PRO A 96 -17.63 7.48 4.66
CA PRO A 96 -18.13 6.10 4.77
C PRO A 96 -17.08 5.04 5.17
N TYR A 97 -15.83 5.41 5.46
CA TYR A 97 -14.77 4.46 5.83
C TYR A 97 -15.13 3.68 7.11
N GLY A 98 -14.68 2.43 7.20
CA GLY A 98 -14.91 1.57 8.37
C GLY A 98 -16.32 1.03 8.56
N ARG A 99 -17.29 1.33 7.68
CA ARG A 99 -18.67 0.81 7.76
C ARG A 99 -18.74 -0.72 7.83
N ASP A 100 -17.90 -1.39 7.05
CA ASP A 100 -17.85 -2.84 6.91
C ASP A 100 -16.69 -3.45 7.75
N PHE A 101 -16.03 -2.65 8.60
CA PHE A 101 -15.02 -3.12 9.55
C PHE A 101 -15.71 -3.78 10.76
N ASP A 102 -14.97 -4.60 11.51
CA ASP A 102 -15.53 -5.40 12.63
C ASP A 102 -16.22 -4.54 13.70
N THR A 103 -15.75 -3.32 13.89
CA THR A 103 -16.32 -2.36 14.85
C THR A 103 -17.44 -1.50 14.25
N HIS A 104 -17.65 -1.54 12.93
CA HIS A 104 -18.53 -0.64 12.17
C HIS A 104 -18.24 0.86 12.34
N HIS A 105 -17.01 1.21 12.74
CA HIS A 105 -16.58 2.60 12.91
C HIS A 105 -15.35 2.91 12.02
N PRO A 106 -15.19 4.16 11.57
CA PRO A 106 -13.98 4.58 10.87
C PRO A 106 -12.73 4.34 11.72
N THR A 107 -11.72 3.68 11.14
CA THR A 107 -10.45 3.40 11.82
C THR A 107 -9.28 4.23 11.27
N GLY A 108 -9.48 4.95 10.16
CA GLY A 108 -8.39 5.57 9.40
C GLY A 108 -7.86 4.70 8.25
N ARG A 109 -8.37 3.47 8.09
CA ARG A 109 -8.15 2.64 6.89
C ARG A 109 -8.91 3.24 5.70
N PHE A 110 -8.25 3.35 4.54
CA PHE A 110 -8.83 3.86 3.29
C PHE A 110 -9.74 2.83 2.58
N CYS A 111 -10.60 2.17 3.36
CA CYS A 111 -11.54 1.15 2.91
C CYS A 111 -12.79 1.18 3.81
N ASN A 112 -13.88 0.57 3.35
CA ASN A 112 -15.04 0.35 4.21
C ASN A 112 -14.74 -0.67 5.31
N GLY A 113 -13.79 -1.59 5.08
CA GLY A 113 -13.49 -2.67 6.02
C GLY A 113 -12.00 -2.89 6.19
N ARG A 114 -11.62 -4.15 6.34
CA ARG A 114 -10.23 -4.60 6.50
C ARG A 114 -9.42 -4.34 5.22
N ILE A 115 -8.16 -3.97 5.39
CA ILE A 115 -7.17 -3.77 4.32
C ILE A 115 -6.37 -5.06 4.07
N PRO A 116 -5.63 -5.22 2.96
CA PRO A 116 -4.94 -6.46 2.62
C PRO A 116 -4.06 -7.05 3.75
N VAL A 117 -3.34 -6.18 4.48
CA VAL A 117 -2.46 -6.60 5.58
C VAL A 117 -3.21 -7.10 6.81
N ASP A 118 -4.47 -6.69 7.02
CA ASP A 118 -5.31 -7.24 8.09
C ASP A 118 -5.64 -8.73 7.81
N TYR A 119 -5.95 -9.05 6.55
CA TYR A 119 -6.18 -10.44 6.14
C TYR A 119 -4.89 -11.27 6.21
N LEU A 120 -3.75 -10.68 5.85
CA LEU A 120 -2.45 -11.34 5.99
C LEU A 120 -2.15 -11.65 7.46
N ALA A 121 -2.35 -10.70 8.38
CA ALA A 121 -2.15 -10.91 9.80
C ALA A 121 -2.98 -12.10 10.33
N LEU A 122 -4.26 -12.18 9.96
CA LEU A 122 -5.12 -13.31 10.35
C LEU A 122 -4.62 -14.65 9.79
N ARG A 123 -4.13 -14.67 8.55
CA ARG A 123 -3.55 -15.88 7.95
C ARG A 123 -2.26 -16.31 8.64
N LEU A 124 -1.50 -15.35 9.18
CA LEU A 124 -0.28 -15.60 9.94
C LEU A 124 -0.54 -15.96 11.41
N GLY A 125 -1.79 -15.91 11.87
CA GLY A 125 -2.12 -16.12 13.30
C GLY A 125 -1.71 -14.95 14.19
N LEU A 126 -1.59 -13.74 13.63
CA LEU A 126 -1.25 -12.51 14.33
C LEU A 126 -2.48 -11.63 14.55
N PRO A 127 -2.49 -10.76 15.58
CA PRO A 127 -3.51 -9.70 15.71
C PRO A 127 -3.36 -8.68 14.58
N PHE A 128 -4.34 -7.77 14.45
CA PHE A 128 -4.17 -6.64 13.55
C PHE A 128 -3.01 -5.76 14.00
N VAL A 129 -2.16 -5.43 13.03
CA VAL A 129 -0.95 -4.66 13.27
C VAL A 129 -1.33 -3.22 13.60
N PRO A 130 -0.94 -2.70 14.78
CA PRO A 130 -1.31 -1.35 15.17
C PRO A 130 -0.38 -0.31 14.52
N THR A 131 -0.79 0.97 14.51
CA THR A 131 0.03 2.05 13.95
C THR A 131 1.22 2.35 14.86
N TYR A 132 2.38 2.69 14.27
CA TYR A 132 3.56 3.14 15.03
C TYR A 132 3.24 4.39 15.87
N LEU A 133 2.61 5.40 15.28
CA LEU A 133 2.27 6.65 15.98
C LEU A 133 1.20 6.51 17.06
N GLY A 134 0.43 5.41 17.04
CA GLY A 134 -0.56 5.12 18.08
C GLY A 134 0.00 4.39 19.28
N GLN A 135 1.25 3.90 19.23
CA GLN A 135 1.86 3.19 20.34
C GLN A 135 2.54 4.16 21.31
N MET A 136 2.38 3.91 22.61
CA MET A 136 2.98 4.71 23.68
C MET A 136 4.37 4.20 24.10
N GLY A 137 5.04 3.40 23.26
CA GLY A 137 6.39 2.90 23.48
C GLY A 137 6.52 1.66 24.38
N SER A 138 5.42 0.94 24.67
CA SER A 138 5.50 -0.38 25.30
C SER A 138 5.94 -1.42 24.27
N ILE A 139 7.00 -2.17 24.57
CA ILE A 139 7.56 -3.21 23.70
C ILE A 139 6.54 -4.31 23.47
N GLU A 140 5.74 -4.62 24.49
CA GLU A 140 4.70 -5.63 24.46
C GLU A 140 3.65 -5.35 23.35
N ASP A 141 3.34 -4.08 23.11
CA ASP A 141 2.40 -3.66 22.06
C ASP A 141 3.01 -3.71 20.65
N MET A 142 4.33 -3.74 20.55
CA MET A 142 5.07 -3.67 19.28
C MET A 142 5.67 -5.01 18.84
N ILE A 143 5.84 -5.96 19.77
CA ILE A 143 6.61 -7.20 19.54
C ILE A 143 6.03 -8.09 18.43
N GLN A 144 4.71 -8.00 18.18
CA GLN A 144 4.03 -8.74 17.11
C GLN A 144 3.93 -7.95 15.79
N GLY A 145 4.53 -6.77 15.74
CA GLY A 145 4.65 -5.96 14.54
C GLY A 145 4.03 -4.57 14.67
N LEU A 146 4.39 -3.72 13.72
CA LEU A 146 3.95 -2.33 13.63
C LEU A 146 3.65 -1.94 12.18
N ASN A 147 2.68 -1.05 12.02
CA ASN A 147 2.33 -0.46 10.75
C ASN A 147 2.81 0.99 10.71
N TYR A 148 3.77 1.24 9.82
CA TYR A 148 4.41 2.52 9.59
C TYR A 148 3.81 3.25 8.37
N ALA A 149 2.90 2.60 7.63
CA ALA A 149 2.32 3.15 6.43
C ALA A 149 1.57 4.46 6.70
N SER A 150 1.61 5.37 5.73
CA SER A 150 0.99 6.68 5.83
C SER A 150 0.39 7.08 4.49
N ALA A 151 -0.89 7.41 4.47
CA ALA A 151 -1.53 7.87 3.25
C ALA A 151 -0.90 9.15 2.69
N GLY A 152 -0.78 9.20 1.37
CA GLY A 152 -0.04 10.24 0.64
C GLY A 152 1.43 9.92 0.42
N ALA A 153 2.03 9.01 1.18
CA ALA A 153 3.45 8.69 1.07
C ALA A 153 3.82 8.05 -0.28
N GLY A 154 4.93 8.48 -0.86
CA GLY A 154 5.60 7.79 -1.98
C GLY A 154 6.98 7.28 -1.59
N ILE A 155 7.62 6.63 -2.57
CA ILE A 155 9.06 6.33 -2.54
C ILE A 155 9.85 7.64 -2.55
N ILE A 156 9.39 8.63 -3.33
CA ILE A 156 9.95 9.98 -3.32
C ILE A 156 9.42 10.73 -2.10
N PHE A 157 10.35 11.35 -1.37
CA PHE A 157 10.07 12.10 -0.14
C PHE A 157 8.95 13.15 -0.27
N SER A 158 8.86 13.83 -1.41
CA SER A 158 7.91 14.93 -1.65
C SER A 158 6.58 14.49 -2.28
N SER A 159 6.41 13.22 -2.62
CA SER A 159 5.15 12.71 -3.17
C SER A 159 4.03 12.88 -2.15
N GLY A 160 2.92 13.52 -2.56
CA GLY A 160 1.75 13.74 -1.70
C GLY A 160 1.87 14.90 -0.71
N SER A 161 2.95 15.69 -0.76
CA SER A 161 3.15 16.84 0.16
C SER A 161 2.05 17.91 0.04
N GLU A 162 1.35 18.01 -1.08
CA GLU A 162 0.24 18.94 -1.24
C GLU A 162 -0.97 18.59 -0.36
N LEU A 163 -1.06 17.36 0.13
CA LEU A 163 -2.13 16.91 1.02
C LEU A 163 -1.85 17.31 2.47
N GLY A 164 -0.65 17.81 2.79
CA GLY A 164 -0.20 18.12 4.14
C GLY A 164 0.81 17.10 4.66
N GLN A 165 0.81 16.89 5.98
CA GLN A 165 1.75 15.97 6.63
C GLN A 165 1.51 14.53 6.20
N HIS A 166 2.59 13.79 5.96
CA HIS A 166 2.60 12.34 5.74
C HIS A 166 3.99 11.81 6.14
N ILE A 167 4.11 10.50 6.33
CA ILE A 167 5.38 9.84 6.65
C ILE A 167 5.91 9.17 5.37
N SER A 168 6.88 9.81 4.71
CA SER A 168 7.51 9.28 3.48
C SER A 168 8.23 7.95 3.74
N LEU A 169 8.52 7.17 2.68
CA LEU A 169 9.19 5.86 2.83
C LEU A 169 10.45 5.93 3.69
N VAL A 170 11.33 6.91 3.44
CA VAL A 170 12.57 7.07 4.21
C VAL A 170 12.29 7.34 5.70
N GLN A 171 11.22 8.08 6.01
CA GLN A 171 10.81 8.31 7.40
C GLN A 171 10.20 7.05 8.02
N GLN A 172 9.47 6.23 7.25
CA GLN A 172 8.96 4.94 7.72
C GLN A 172 10.12 3.98 8.03
N ILE A 173 11.17 3.97 7.20
CA ILE A 173 12.40 3.22 7.46
C ILE A 173 13.07 3.71 8.75
N GLN A 174 13.12 5.02 8.99
CA GLN A 174 13.64 5.55 10.25
C GLN A 174 12.82 5.05 11.46
N GLN A 175 11.49 5.05 11.37
CA GLN A 175 10.62 4.53 12.43
C GLN A 175 10.84 3.02 12.69
N VAL A 176 11.14 2.25 11.64
CA VAL A 176 11.57 0.84 11.77
C VAL A 176 12.86 0.75 12.58
N MET A 177 13.87 1.55 12.24
CA MET A 177 15.15 1.55 12.96
C MET A 177 15.00 1.95 14.43
N ASP A 178 14.16 2.96 14.70
CA ASP A 178 13.86 3.40 16.07
C ASP A 178 13.18 2.27 16.87
N THR A 179 12.29 1.52 16.23
CA THR A 179 11.62 0.35 16.83
C THR A 179 12.63 -0.76 17.13
N PHE A 180 13.53 -1.05 16.20
CA PHE A 180 14.55 -2.09 16.40
C PHE A 180 15.52 -1.73 17.51
N GLN A 181 15.90 -0.46 17.60
CA GLN A 181 16.73 0.02 18.71
C GLN A 181 16.03 -0.19 20.06
N GLN A 182 14.72 0.07 20.14
CA GLN A 182 13.94 -0.22 21.34
C GLN A 182 13.90 -1.72 21.67
N PHE A 183 13.76 -2.60 20.66
CA PHE A 183 13.88 -4.04 20.88
C PHE A 183 15.25 -4.41 21.43
N ILE A 184 16.35 -3.97 20.80
CA ILE A 184 17.72 -4.26 21.26
C ILE A 184 17.91 -3.82 22.72
N MET A 185 17.45 -2.61 23.07
CA MET A 185 17.55 -2.09 24.43
C MET A 185 16.73 -2.90 25.45
N SER A 186 15.62 -3.50 25.02
CA SER A 186 14.71 -4.22 25.89
C SER A 186 15.03 -5.70 26.05
N MET A 187 15.44 -6.39 24.98
CA MET A 187 15.60 -7.85 24.98
C MET A 187 17.02 -8.34 24.67
N GLY A 188 17.93 -7.44 24.28
CA GLY A 188 19.26 -7.81 23.80
C GLY A 188 19.34 -7.83 22.28
N GLU A 189 20.57 -7.72 21.77
CA GLU A 189 20.84 -7.66 20.33
C GLU A 189 20.50 -8.99 19.63
N ASP A 190 20.96 -10.12 20.18
CA ASP A 190 20.76 -11.44 19.60
C ASP A 190 19.27 -11.80 19.51
N GLU A 191 18.50 -11.58 20.58
CA GLU A 191 17.05 -11.83 20.61
C GLU A 191 16.28 -10.90 19.66
N ALA A 192 16.64 -9.61 19.59
CA ALA A 192 16.00 -8.66 18.68
C ALA A 192 16.26 -9.03 17.21
N TYR A 193 17.50 -9.42 16.89
CA TYR A 193 17.87 -9.88 15.55
C TYR A 193 17.17 -11.19 15.18
N ASP A 194 17.03 -12.14 16.11
CA ASP A 194 16.28 -13.37 15.87
C ASP A 194 14.80 -13.08 15.56
N LEU A 195 14.16 -12.20 16.34
CA LEU A 195 12.78 -11.76 16.11
C LEU A 195 12.62 -11.14 14.71
N VAL A 196 13.45 -10.15 14.37
CA VAL A 196 13.36 -9.40 13.12
C VAL A 196 13.63 -10.29 11.90
N SER A 197 14.65 -11.15 11.96
CA SER A 197 15.01 -12.03 10.84
C SER A 197 13.96 -13.09 10.54
N LYS A 198 13.14 -13.48 11.52
CA LYS A 198 12.02 -14.42 11.35
C LYS A 198 10.69 -13.73 11.01
N SER A 199 10.61 -12.41 11.16
CA SER A 199 9.42 -11.60 10.89
C SER A 199 9.24 -11.31 9.40
N ILE A 200 8.03 -10.88 9.01
CA ILE A 200 7.70 -10.45 7.65
C ILE A 200 7.62 -8.93 7.58
N PHE A 201 8.24 -8.35 6.56
CA PHE A 201 8.12 -6.95 6.17
C PHE A 201 7.28 -6.85 4.89
N TYR A 202 6.14 -6.18 4.97
CA TYR A 202 5.24 -5.97 3.83
C TYR A 202 5.34 -4.52 3.36
N ILE A 203 5.75 -4.31 2.11
CA ILE A 203 5.95 -2.99 1.52
C ILE A 203 4.96 -2.80 0.37
N SER A 204 4.04 -1.84 0.51
CA SER A 204 3.11 -1.44 -0.55
C SER A 204 3.11 0.07 -0.72
N ILE A 205 3.93 0.54 -1.67
CA ILE A 205 4.19 1.96 -1.89
C ILE A 205 4.52 2.22 -3.36
N GLY A 206 4.26 3.44 -3.81
CA GLY A 206 4.65 3.91 -5.14
C GLY A 206 3.53 4.60 -5.90
N THR A 207 2.26 4.33 -5.55
CA THR A 207 1.11 4.93 -6.26
C THR A 207 1.16 6.45 -6.23
N ASN A 208 1.54 7.05 -5.09
CA ASN A 208 1.62 8.50 -4.93
C ASN A 208 2.72 9.16 -5.77
N ASP A 209 3.79 8.43 -6.12
CA ASP A 209 4.84 8.93 -7.02
C ASP A 209 4.30 9.14 -8.46
N TYR A 210 3.24 8.45 -8.83
CA TYR A 210 2.53 8.70 -10.09
C TYR A 210 1.47 9.78 -9.92
N ILE A 211 0.53 9.59 -9.00
CA ILE A 211 -0.71 10.39 -8.96
C ILE A 211 -0.51 11.77 -8.34
N HIS A 212 0.48 11.94 -7.46
CA HIS A 212 0.80 13.20 -6.80
C HIS A 212 2.10 13.83 -7.29
N TYR A 213 2.92 13.14 -8.09
CA TYR A 213 4.19 13.66 -8.59
C TYR A 213 4.31 13.61 -10.12
N TYR A 214 4.48 12.42 -10.72
CA TYR A 214 4.78 12.29 -12.15
C TYR A 214 3.64 12.79 -13.06
N LEU A 215 2.41 12.30 -12.89
CA LEU A 215 1.27 12.64 -13.74
C LEU A 215 0.83 14.10 -13.58
N ARG A 216 1.10 14.70 -12.41
CA ARG A 216 0.89 16.12 -12.15
C ARG A 216 2.01 17.02 -12.67
N ASN A 217 3.07 16.42 -13.22
CA ASN A 217 4.27 17.11 -13.67
C ASN A 217 4.88 18.03 -12.60
N VAL A 218 4.89 17.57 -11.34
CA VAL A 218 5.48 18.32 -10.22
C VAL A 218 6.95 18.58 -10.52
N SER A 219 7.39 19.82 -10.29
CA SER A 219 8.77 20.25 -10.55
C SER A 219 9.26 19.96 -11.98
N SER A 220 8.35 19.95 -12.96
CA SER A 220 8.65 19.63 -14.36
C SER A 220 9.28 18.25 -14.56
N VAL A 221 8.95 17.27 -13.71
CA VAL A 221 9.53 15.92 -13.73
C VAL A 221 9.42 15.23 -15.10
N GLN A 222 8.35 15.47 -15.87
CA GLN A 222 8.18 14.87 -17.20
C GLN A 222 9.18 15.42 -18.23
N SER A 223 9.75 16.60 -18.00
CA SER A 223 10.84 17.16 -18.81
C SER A 223 12.21 16.58 -18.42
N LEU A 224 12.33 16.05 -17.20
CA LEU A 224 13.57 15.50 -16.66
C LEU A 224 13.66 13.99 -16.85
N TYR A 225 12.53 13.30 -16.82
CA TYR A 225 12.43 11.84 -16.89
C TYR A 225 11.39 11.39 -17.91
N LEU A 226 11.85 10.57 -18.86
CA LEU A 226 10.96 9.69 -19.61
C LEU A 226 10.34 8.65 -18.65
N PRO A 227 9.14 8.12 -18.96
CA PRO A 227 8.43 7.17 -18.07
C PRO A 227 9.30 6.00 -17.61
N TRP A 228 10.01 5.35 -18.54
CA TRP A 228 10.90 4.24 -18.21
C TRP A 228 12.02 4.63 -17.24
N SER A 229 12.69 5.77 -17.46
CA SER A 229 13.76 6.25 -16.58
C SER A 229 13.23 6.63 -15.20
N PHE A 230 12.00 7.14 -15.11
CA PHE A 230 11.33 7.39 -13.84
C PHE A 230 11.04 6.08 -13.09
N ASN A 231 10.52 5.07 -13.79
CA ASN A 231 10.25 3.75 -13.22
C ASN A 231 11.53 3.08 -12.70
N GLN A 232 12.63 3.16 -13.46
CA GLN A 232 13.94 2.67 -13.03
C GLN A 232 14.46 3.42 -11.79
N PHE A 233 14.26 4.73 -11.74
CA PHE A 233 14.64 5.53 -10.58
C PHE A 233 13.89 5.09 -9.32
N LEU A 234 12.56 4.95 -9.38
CA LEU A 234 11.76 4.48 -8.25
C LEU A 234 12.18 3.07 -7.80
N ALA A 235 12.37 2.16 -8.75
CA ALA A 235 12.79 0.79 -8.45
C ALA A 235 14.18 0.74 -7.81
N HIS A 236 15.12 1.55 -8.31
CA HIS A 236 16.46 1.66 -7.73
C HIS A 236 16.41 2.23 -6.31
N THR A 237 15.64 3.28 -6.06
CA THR A 237 15.49 3.84 -4.71
C THR A 237 14.91 2.81 -3.74
N LEU A 238 13.84 2.09 -4.14
CA LEU A 238 13.27 1.05 -3.30
C LEU A 238 14.26 -0.12 -3.07
N LYS A 239 15.09 -0.47 -4.06
CA LYS A 239 16.19 -1.44 -3.91
C LYS A 239 17.14 -1.02 -2.79
N LEU A 240 17.53 0.25 -2.74
CA LEU A 240 18.43 0.76 -1.70
C LEU A 240 17.81 0.68 -0.31
N GLU A 241 16.53 1.03 -0.17
CA GLU A 241 15.84 0.93 1.13
C GLU A 241 15.68 -0.52 1.60
N ILE A 242 15.43 -1.46 0.70
CA ILE A 242 15.43 -2.90 1.05
C ILE A 242 16.82 -3.35 1.51
N LYS A 243 17.90 -2.84 0.91
CA LYS A 243 19.27 -3.12 1.38
C LYS A 243 19.54 -2.50 2.75
N ASN A 244 18.98 -1.33 3.05
CA ASN A 244 19.07 -0.73 4.39
C ASN A 244 18.37 -1.62 5.43
N LEU A 245 17.16 -2.11 5.14
CA LEU A 245 16.46 -3.08 6.00
C LEU A 245 17.25 -4.37 6.17
N TYR A 246 17.84 -4.90 5.09
CA TYR A 246 18.71 -6.08 5.17
C TYR A 246 19.90 -5.86 6.10
N ASN A 247 20.55 -4.70 6.03
CA ASN A 247 21.65 -4.37 6.94
C ASN A 247 21.20 -4.29 8.40
N ALA A 248 19.92 -4.03 8.67
CA ALA A 248 19.29 -4.08 9.98
C ALA A 248 18.70 -5.47 10.34
N ASN A 249 19.24 -6.54 9.75
CA ASN A 249 18.87 -7.94 9.97
C ASN A 249 17.47 -8.37 9.48
N VAL A 250 16.77 -7.55 8.68
CA VAL A 250 15.53 -7.97 8.01
C VAL A 250 15.86 -9.03 6.95
N ARG A 251 15.11 -10.13 6.94
CA ARG A 251 15.33 -11.24 5.98
C ARG A 251 14.12 -11.59 5.14
N ASN A 252 12.89 -11.33 5.58
CA ASN A 252 11.70 -11.68 4.79
C ASN A 252 10.96 -10.41 4.39
N VAL A 253 11.07 -10.04 3.11
CA VAL A 253 10.42 -8.85 2.56
C VAL A 253 9.46 -9.27 1.46
N VAL A 254 8.23 -8.80 1.56
CA VAL A 254 7.20 -8.86 0.53
C VAL A 254 7.04 -7.47 -0.03
N VAL A 255 7.30 -7.31 -1.32
CA VAL A 255 7.06 -6.06 -2.03
C VAL A 255 5.81 -6.25 -2.89
N MET A 256 4.89 -5.29 -2.84
CA MET A 256 3.71 -5.32 -3.67
C MET A 256 3.94 -4.55 -4.97
N GLY A 257 3.52 -5.14 -6.08
CA GLY A 257 3.32 -4.41 -7.32
C GLY A 257 2.21 -3.37 -7.19
N LEU A 258 2.24 -2.37 -8.06
CA LEU A 258 1.24 -1.33 -8.13
C LEU A 258 -0.01 -1.84 -8.86
N ALA A 259 -1.18 -1.53 -8.29
CA ALA A 259 -2.47 -1.73 -8.92
C ALA A 259 -2.63 -0.83 -10.17
N PRO A 260 -3.49 -1.19 -11.14
CA PRO A 260 -3.64 -0.44 -12.39
C PRO A 260 -4.31 0.92 -12.16
N ILE A 261 -3.50 1.96 -11.95
CA ILE A 261 -3.92 3.32 -11.61
C ILE A 261 -4.89 3.91 -12.65
N GLY A 262 -4.68 3.64 -13.94
CA GLY A 262 -5.54 4.11 -15.02
C GLY A 262 -6.94 3.51 -15.00
N CYS A 263 -7.20 2.50 -14.17
CA CYS A 263 -8.53 1.96 -13.91
C CYS A 263 -9.25 2.63 -12.73
N ALA A 264 -8.58 3.49 -11.95
CA ALA A 264 -9.20 4.14 -10.81
C ALA A 264 -10.32 5.10 -11.28
N PRO A 265 -11.46 5.17 -10.56
CA PRO A 265 -12.61 5.99 -10.96
C PRO A 265 -12.27 7.45 -11.30
N TYR A 266 -11.33 8.05 -10.55
CA TYR A 266 -10.85 9.41 -10.80
C TYR A 266 -10.26 9.58 -12.21
N TYR A 267 -9.41 8.63 -12.65
CA TYR A 267 -8.79 8.70 -13.98
C TYR A 267 -9.74 8.31 -15.10
N LEU A 268 -10.68 7.40 -14.86
CA LEU A 268 -11.76 7.12 -15.81
C LEU A 268 -12.60 8.38 -16.07
N TRP A 269 -12.97 9.10 -15.00
CA TRP A 269 -13.68 10.37 -15.09
C TRP A 269 -12.86 11.46 -15.80
N LEU A 270 -11.61 11.69 -15.37
CA LEU A 270 -10.74 12.72 -15.93
C LEU A 270 -10.49 12.53 -17.44
N HIS A 271 -10.41 11.29 -17.91
CA HIS A 271 -10.20 10.95 -19.32
C HIS A 271 -11.51 10.61 -20.07
N ASN A 272 -12.68 10.90 -19.50
CA ASN A 272 -14.00 10.70 -20.11
C ASN A 272 -14.24 9.27 -20.65
N ARG A 273 -13.78 8.25 -19.91
CA ARG A 273 -13.92 6.83 -20.27
C ARG A 273 -15.31 6.32 -19.90
N LYS A 274 -16.24 6.36 -20.86
CA LYS A 274 -17.64 5.95 -20.65
C LYS A 274 -17.90 4.44 -20.67
N ASN A 275 -16.98 3.67 -21.26
CA ASN A 275 -17.10 2.21 -21.39
C ASN A 275 -16.36 1.45 -20.28
N GLY A 276 -15.90 2.15 -19.23
CA GLY A 276 -15.13 1.55 -18.12
C GLY A 276 -13.73 1.07 -18.50
N GLN A 277 -13.28 1.29 -19.74
CA GLN A 277 -11.92 0.91 -20.13
C GLN A 277 -10.89 1.83 -19.48
N CYS A 278 -9.85 1.21 -18.93
CA CYS A 278 -8.77 1.91 -18.25
C CYS A 278 -7.98 2.82 -19.21
N VAL A 279 -7.35 3.84 -18.62
CA VAL A 279 -6.43 4.73 -19.33
C VAL A 279 -5.12 4.00 -19.57
N GLU A 280 -4.97 3.46 -20.78
CA GLU A 280 -3.86 2.58 -21.18
C GLU A 280 -2.48 3.23 -20.96
N MET A 281 -2.31 4.51 -21.31
CA MET A 281 -1.06 5.24 -21.09
C MET A 281 -0.59 5.17 -19.62
N ILE A 282 -1.50 5.38 -18.67
CA ILE A 282 -1.19 5.34 -17.24
C ILE A 282 -0.88 3.91 -16.82
N ASN A 283 -1.68 2.93 -17.26
CA ASN A 283 -1.46 1.53 -16.92
C ASN A 283 -0.16 0.98 -17.50
N ASN A 284 0.24 1.37 -18.71
CA ASN A 284 1.50 0.93 -19.31
C ASN A 284 2.70 1.40 -18.48
N MET A 285 2.68 2.64 -17.99
CA MET A 285 3.71 3.16 -17.09
C MET A 285 3.78 2.37 -15.77
N VAL A 286 2.62 2.00 -15.20
CA VAL A 286 2.55 1.18 -13.98
C VAL A 286 3.03 -0.25 -14.23
N LEU A 287 2.69 -0.83 -15.37
CA LEU A 287 3.16 -2.16 -15.78
C LEU A 287 4.69 -2.20 -15.96
N GLU A 288 5.27 -1.16 -16.55
CA GLU A 288 6.71 -1.00 -16.66
C GLU A 288 7.40 -0.92 -15.29
N PHE A 289 6.82 -0.22 -14.32
CA PHE A 289 7.32 -0.22 -12.95
C PHE A 289 7.27 -1.60 -12.31
N ASN A 290 6.13 -2.30 -12.41
CA ASN A 290 6.00 -3.65 -11.88
C ASN A 290 7.02 -4.61 -12.52
N PHE A 291 7.29 -4.45 -13.82
CA PHE A 291 8.34 -5.19 -14.52
C PHE A 291 9.74 -4.87 -13.98
N ALA A 292 10.09 -3.59 -13.83
CA ALA A 292 11.37 -3.17 -13.27
C ALA A 292 11.56 -3.65 -11.82
N MET A 293 10.51 -3.59 -11.01
CA MET A 293 10.52 -4.07 -9.62
C MET A 293 10.69 -5.57 -9.52
N ARG A 294 10.08 -6.35 -10.42
CA ARG A 294 10.27 -7.80 -10.46
C ARG A 294 11.73 -8.16 -10.68
N PHE A 295 12.34 -7.54 -11.68
CA PHE A 295 13.76 -7.72 -11.95
C PHE A 295 14.63 -7.30 -10.76
N THR A 296 14.31 -6.16 -10.14
CA THR A 296 14.98 -5.67 -8.93
C THR A 296 14.93 -6.66 -7.76
N VAL A 297 13.77 -7.28 -7.52
CA VAL A 297 13.60 -8.30 -6.46
C VAL A 297 14.38 -9.58 -6.78
N GLU A 298 14.41 -10.00 -8.05
CA GLU A 298 15.22 -11.13 -8.51
C GLU A 298 16.73 -10.86 -8.33
N GLU A 299 17.18 -9.62 -8.56
CA GLU A 299 18.56 -9.22 -8.27
C GLU A 299 18.87 -9.22 -6.78
N LEU A 300 17.99 -8.64 -5.94
CA LEU A 300 18.16 -8.63 -4.48
C LEU A 300 18.26 -10.04 -3.92
N THR A 301 17.49 -10.98 -4.45
CA THR A 301 17.55 -12.40 -4.04
C THR A 301 18.92 -13.04 -4.33
N LYS A 302 19.63 -12.58 -5.37
CA LYS A 302 20.99 -13.05 -5.68
C LYS A 302 22.06 -12.31 -4.88
N GLU A 303 21.86 -11.02 -4.63
CA GLU A 303 22.80 -10.17 -3.88
C GLU A 303 22.78 -10.44 -2.36
N LEU A 304 21.65 -10.91 -1.82
CA LEU A 304 21.39 -11.01 -0.38
C LEU A 304 21.10 -12.48 0.01
N PRO A 305 22.14 -13.31 0.24
CA PRO A 305 22.04 -14.76 0.26
C PRO A 305 21.19 -15.34 1.40
N ASP A 306 20.98 -14.58 2.49
CA ASP A 306 20.23 -15.03 3.66
C ASP A 306 18.79 -14.48 3.70
N ALA A 307 18.36 -13.74 2.67
CA ALA A 307 17.05 -13.10 2.63
C ALA A 307 16.12 -13.70 1.57
N LYS A 308 14.83 -13.76 1.92
CA LYS A 308 13.72 -14.13 1.07
C LYS A 308 12.97 -12.87 0.66
N HIS A 309 13.11 -12.48 -0.60
CA HIS A 309 12.38 -11.37 -1.19
C HIS A 309 11.34 -11.91 -2.17
N ASN A 310 10.08 -11.53 -2.01
CA ASN A 310 9.02 -11.90 -2.95
C ASN A 310 8.32 -10.64 -3.46
N LEU A 311 8.11 -10.55 -4.78
CA LEU A 311 7.21 -9.58 -5.36
C LEU A 311 5.83 -10.25 -5.55
N LEU A 312 4.77 -9.60 -5.08
CA LEU A 312 3.38 -10.03 -5.27
C LEU A 312 2.60 -9.03 -6.13
#